data_AF-A0A354DFM2-F1
#
_entry.id   AF-A0A354DFM2-F1
#
_cell.length_a   1.000
_cell.length_b   1.000
_cell.length_c   1.000
_cell.angle_alpha   90.00
_cell.angle_beta   90.00
_cell.angle_gamma   90.00
#
_symmetry.space_group_name_H-M   'P 1'
#
loop_
_entity.id
_entity.type
_entity.pdbx_description
1 polymer ?
#
loop_
_entity_poly.entity_id
_entity_poly.type
_entity_poly.pdbx_seq_one_letter_code
_entity_poly.pdbx_strand_id
1 'polypeptide(L)' 'MIKMKAIHKIKGEVTVPGDKSISHRGVMLSSLAEGITKIDGFLPGADCLSTISCFRKMGIQIEQE' A
#
# COMPACT_ATOMS: atom_id res chain seq x y z
N MET A 1 -15.95 22.01 2.12
CA MET A 1 -14.77 22.72 2.66
C MET A 1 -14.52 22.24 4.07
N ILE A 2 -13.35 21.69 4.35
CA ILE A 2 -12.96 21.32 5.72
C ILE A 2 -12.61 22.63 6.46
N LYS A 3 -13.27 22.89 7.60
CA LYS A 3 -12.92 23.99 8.50
C LYS A 3 -12.00 23.45 9.60
N MET A 4 -10.80 24.00 9.73
CA MET A 4 -9.85 23.66 10.78
C MET A 4 -9.71 24.82 11.76
N LYS A 5 -9.52 24.51 13.05
CA LYS A 5 -9.18 25.48 14.10
C LYS A 5 -7.72 25.32 14.49
N ALA A 6 -7.08 26.42 14.89
CA ALA A 6 -5.70 26.40 15.35
C ALA A 6 -5.56 25.54 16.62
N ILE A 7 -4.45 24.80 16.69
CA ILE A 7 -4.10 23.93 17.83
C ILE A 7 -2.70 24.32 18.29
N HIS A 8 -2.50 24.46 19.60
CA HIS A 8 -1.23 24.93 20.16
C HIS A 8 -0.21 23.83 20.43
N LYS A 9 -0.66 22.57 20.61
CA LYS A 9 0.22 21.41 20.85
C LYS A 9 -0.49 20.11 20.49
N ILE A 10 0.24 19.17 19.91
CA ILE A 10 -0.19 17.78 19.69
C ILE A 10 0.78 16.88 20.46
N LYS A 11 0.26 15.89 21.21
CA LYS A 11 1.04 14.86 21.90
C LYS A 11 0.34 13.52 21.70
N GLY A 12 1.10 12.51 21.29
CA GLY A 12 0.61 11.16 21.06
C GLY A 12 1.61 10.34 20.29
N GLU A 13 1.28 9.07 20.08
CA GLU A 13 2.04 8.14 19.25
C GLU A 13 1.16 7.72 18.07
N VAL A 14 1.80 7.47 16.93
CA VAL A 14 1.12 7.09 15.70
C VAL A 14 1.99 6.09 14.97
N THR A 15 1.37 5.05 14.44
CA THR A 15 2.00 4.15 13.48
C THR A 15 1.84 4.74 12.08
N VAL A 16 2.96 4.97 11.41
CA VAL A 16 2.95 5.41 10.02
C VAL A 16 2.51 4.23 9.15
N PRO A 17 1.54 4.42 8.24
CA PRO A 17 1.14 3.35 7.34
C PRO A 17 2.27 3.00 6.36
N GLY A 18 2.08 1.92 5.59
CA GLY A 18 3.04 1.54 4.55
C GLY A 18 3.38 2.68 3.59
N ASP A 19 4.59 2.65 3.04
CA ASP A 19 4.97 3.62 2.00
C ASP A 19 4.30 3.28 0.67
N LYS A 20 3.75 4.30 0.01
CA LYS A 20 3.06 4.15 -1.28
C LYS A 20 3.99 3.62 -2.36
N SER A 21 5.18 4.18 -2.48
CA SER A 21 6.11 3.81 -3.55
C SER A 21 6.67 2.40 -3.34
N ILE A 22 6.96 2.01 -2.10
CA ILE A 22 7.34 0.64 -1.73
C ILE A 22 6.17 -0.32 -2.01
N SER A 23 4.94 0.07 -1.70
CA SER A 23 3.76 -0.78 -1.97
C SER A 23 3.58 -1.06 -3.46
N HIS A 24 3.71 -0.04 -4.33
CA HIS A 24 3.70 -0.23 -5.79
C HIS A 24 4.82 -1.18 -6.23
N ARG A 25 6.06 -0.89 -5.80
CA ARG A 25 7.23 -1.66 -6.24
C ARG A 25 7.23 -3.08 -5.68
N GLY A 26 6.71 -3.30 -4.48
CA GLY A 26 6.54 -4.62 -3.90
C GLY A 26 5.70 -5.50 -4.80
N VAL A 27 4.52 -5.03 -5.20
CA VAL A 27 3.66 -5.76 -6.15
C VAL A 27 4.36 -6.01 -7.49
N MET A 28 5.00 -4.99 -8.05
CA MET A 28 5.68 -5.10 -9.35
C MET A 28 6.83 -6.11 -9.33
N LEU A 29 7.70 -6.04 -8.32
CA LEU A 29 8.86 -6.92 -8.18
C LEU A 29 8.44 -8.34 -7.86
N SER A 30 7.46 -8.53 -6.96
CA SER A 30 6.91 -9.85 -6.64
C SER A 30 6.24 -10.51 -7.84
N SER A 31 5.62 -9.72 -8.72
CA SER A 31 5.00 -10.24 -9.95
C SER A 31 6.02 -10.73 -11.00
N LEU A 32 7.28 -10.36 -10.86
CA LEU A 32 8.39 -10.79 -11.73
C LEU A 32 9.22 -11.91 -11.11
N ALA A 33 9.14 -12.09 -9.79
CA ALA A 33 9.92 -13.08 -9.06
C ALA A 33 9.34 -14.49 -9.27
N GLU A 34 10.22 -15.49 -9.19
CA GLU A 34 9.80 -16.89 -9.19
C GLU A 34 9.38 -17.34 -7.78
N GLY A 35 8.28 -18.08 -7.69
CA GLY A 35 7.75 -18.61 -6.43
C GLY A 35 6.75 -17.69 -5.73
N ILE A 36 6.65 -17.79 -4.41
CA ILE A 36 5.67 -17.06 -3.59
C ILE A 36 6.38 -15.93 -2.84
N THR A 37 5.89 -14.70 -2.98
CA THR A 37 6.33 -13.57 -2.15
C THR A 37 5.24 -13.16 -1.16
N LYS A 38 5.64 -12.90 0.09
CA LYS A 38 4.78 -12.28 1.11
C LYS A 38 5.21 -10.83 1.33
N ILE A 39 4.24 -9.90 1.35
CA ILE A 39 4.47 -8.48 1.59
C ILE A 39 3.72 -8.07 2.86
N ASP A 40 4.47 -7.69 3.89
CA ASP A 40 3.93 -7.12 5.12
C ASP A 40 4.01 -5.59 5.09
N GLY A 41 3.06 -4.90 5.77
CA GLY A 41 3.03 -3.43 5.82
C GLY A 41 2.64 -2.75 4.50
N PHE A 42 1.94 -3.46 3.61
CA PHE A 42 1.42 -2.90 2.36
C PHE A 42 0.43 -1.75 2.64
N LEU A 43 0.51 -0.66 1.88
CA LEU A 43 -0.45 0.45 1.93
C LEU A 43 -1.66 0.15 1.03
N PRO A 44 -2.87 -0.11 1.56
CA PRO A 44 -4.07 -0.38 0.76
C PRO A 44 -4.71 0.92 0.23
N GLY A 45 -3.89 1.84 -0.28
CA GLY A 45 -4.38 3.05 -0.94
C GLY A 45 -4.97 2.73 -2.31
N ALA A 46 -5.90 3.55 -2.81
CA ALA A 46 -6.57 3.34 -4.08
C ALA A 46 -5.59 3.11 -5.26
N ASP A 47 -4.47 3.82 -5.28
CA ASP A 47 -3.43 3.70 -6.31
C ASP A 47 -2.71 2.34 -6.23
N CYS A 48 -2.38 1.88 -5.02
CA CYS A 48 -1.73 0.59 -4.81
C CYS A 48 -2.69 -0.58 -5.07
N LEU A 49 -3.96 -0.44 -4.71
CA LEU A 49 -5.03 -1.38 -5.06
C LEU A 49 -5.26 -1.45 -6.57
N SER A 50 -5.16 -0.32 -7.26
CA SER A 50 -5.22 -0.28 -8.74
C SER A 50 -4.04 -1.04 -9.36
N THR A 51 -2.86 -0.98 -8.74
CA THR A 51 -1.70 -1.78 -9.17
C THR A 51 -1.97 -3.27 -9.01
N ILE A 52 -2.46 -3.71 -7.85
CA ILE A 52 -2.89 -5.10 -7.64
C ILE A 52 -3.91 -5.53 -8.70
N SER A 53 -4.92 -4.69 -8.98
CA SER A 53 -5.94 -4.97 -10.00
C SER A 53 -5.33 -5.16 -11.39
N CYS A 54 -4.38 -4.31 -11.80
CA CYS A 54 -3.67 -4.46 -13.06
C CYS A 54 -2.91 -5.79 -13.14
N PHE A 55 -2.14 -6.15 -12.11
CA PHE A 55 -1.37 -7.40 -12.13
C PHE A 55 -2.26 -8.65 -12.06
N ARG A 56 -3.37 -8.62 -11.32
CA ARG A 56 -4.40 -9.68 -11.36
C ARG A 56 -4.97 -9.85 -12.78
N LYS A 57 -5.25 -8.76 -13.49
CA LYS A 57 -5.71 -8.81 -14.89
C LYS A 57 -4.66 -9.34 -15.87
N MET A 58 -3.38 -9.20 -15.54
CA MET A 58 -2.27 -9.80 -16.29
C MET A 58 -2.02 -11.27 -15.93
N GLY A 59 -2.84 -11.88 -15.07
CA GLY A 59 -2.78 -13.29 -14.70
C GLY A 59 -1.93 -13.60 -13.47
N ILE A 60 -1.42 -12.58 -12.77
CA ILE A 60 -0.67 -12.79 -11.52
C ILE A 60 -1.65 -13.09 -10.38
N GLN A 61 -1.43 -14.20 -9.69
CA GLN A 61 -2.18 -14.56 -8.50
C GLN A 61 -1.70 -13.69 -7.33
N ILE A 62 -2.61 -12.91 -6.76
CA ILE A 62 -2.34 -12.06 -5.60
C ILE A 62 -3.49 -12.26 -4.62
N GLU A 63 -3.18 -12.75 -3.43
CA GLU A 63 -4.11 -12.91 -2.32
C GLU A 63 -3.90 -11.77 -1.31
N GLN A 64 -4.99 -11.37 -0.65
CA GLN A 64 -4.98 -10.32 0.37
C GLN A 64 -5.78 -10.85 1.56
N GLU A 65 -5.10 -10.99 2.69
CA GLU A 65 -5.68 -11.35 3.99
C GLU A 65 -5.87 -10.11 4.86
#